data_AF-A0A4V2PGU3-F1
#
_entry.id   AF-A0A4V2PGU3-F1
#
_cell.length_a   1.000
_cell.length_b   1.000
_cell.length_c   1.000
_cell.angle_alpha   90.00
_cell.angle_beta   90.00
_cell.angle_gamma   90.00
#
_symmetry.space_group_name_H-M   'P 1'
#
loop_
_entity.id
_entity.type
_entity.pdbx_description
1 polymer ?
#
loop_
_entity_poly.entity_id
_entity_poly.type
_entity_poly.pdbx_seq_one_letter_code
_entity_poly.pdbx_strand_id
1 'polypeptide(L)'
;MTSLEEAQERVKNIMEQQLQISVNPENYEDDLRLDSMALLELIVGLEKEFGVAVDEEELDTPEHFKSVASISKFALKQLKS
;
A
#
# COMPACT_ATOMS: atom_id res chain seq x y z
N MET A 1 -5.00 3.39 17.41
CA MET A 1 -4.33 4.22 16.39
C MET A 1 -3.26 3.34 15.77
N THR A 2 -3.36 3.05 14.48
CA THR A 2 -2.33 2.27 13.77
C THR A 2 -1.08 3.13 13.59
N SER A 3 0.10 2.61 13.92
CA SER A 3 1.38 3.28 13.72
C SER A 3 1.89 3.13 12.27
N LEU A 4 2.90 3.92 11.88
CA LEU A 4 3.53 3.77 10.56
C LEU A 4 4.19 2.40 10.39
N GLU A 5 4.87 1.91 11.42
CA GLU A 5 5.52 0.60 11.40
C GLU A 5 4.50 -0.54 11.25
N GLU A 6 3.37 -0.46 11.97
CA GLU A 6 2.28 -1.43 11.84
C GLU A 6 1.65 -1.40 10.43
N ALA A 7 1.48 -0.20 9.86
CA ALA A 7 0.97 -0.05 8.50
C ALA A 7 1.95 -0.60 7.46
N GLN A 8 3.26 -0.40 7.65
CA GLN A 8 4.30 -0.95 6.77
C GLN A 8 4.33 -2.47 6.81
N GLU A 9 4.22 -3.08 7.99
CA GLU A 9 4.16 -4.54 8.13
C GLU A 9 2.93 -5.13 7.43
N ARG A 10 1.77 -4.49 7.58
CA ARG A 10 0.54 -4.93 6.90
C ARG A 10 0.64 -4.79 5.38
N VAL A 11 1.19 -3.67 4.89
CA VAL A 11 1.43 -3.48 3.45
C VAL A 11 2.40 -4.52 2.93
N LYS A 12 3.51 -4.78 3.63
CA LYS A 12 4.44 -5.86 3.31
C LYS A 12 3.71 -7.21 3.18
N ASN A 13 2.83 -7.53 4.12
CA ASN A 13 2.07 -8.78 4.06
C ASN A 13 1.13 -8.85 2.85
N ILE A 14 0.50 -7.73 2.45
CA ILE A 14 -0.28 -7.68 1.20
C ILE A 14 0.63 -7.95 -0.01
N MET A 15 1.80 -7.31 -0.06
CA MET A 15 2.78 -7.50 -1.14
C MET A 15 3.25 -8.94 -1.26
N GLU A 16 3.57 -9.59 -0.14
CA GLU A 16 4.06 -10.96 -0.16
C GLU A 16 2.95 -12.00 -0.43
N GLN A 17 1.77 -11.82 0.18
CA GLN A 17 0.71 -12.82 0.14
C GLN A 17 -0.18 -12.71 -1.10
N GLN A 18 -0.41 -11.51 -1.61
CA GLN A 18 -1.30 -11.28 -2.76
C GLN A 18 -0.49 -11.13 -4.04
N LEU A 19 0.52 -10.26 -4.00
CA LEU A 19 1.29 -9.86 -5.19
C LEU A 19 2.50 -10.75 -5.45
N GLN A 20 2.86 -11.62 -4.49
CA GLN A 20 4.06 -12.45 -4.52
C GLN A 20 5.36 -11.62 -4.69
N ILE A 21 5.34 -10.37 -4.23
CA ILE A 21 6.48 -9.45 -4.23
C ILE A 21 7.11 -9.47 -2.83
N SER A 22 8.39 -9.83 -2.77
CA SER A 22 9.16 -9.79 -1.52
C SER A 22 9.66 -8.38 -1.25
N VAL A 23 9.42 -7.89 -0.03
CA VAL A 23 9.78 -6.53 0.41
C VAL A 23 10.45 -6.62 1.77
N ASN A 24 11.54 -5.87 1.95
CA ASN A 24 12.28 -5.80 3.20
C ASN A 24 12.25 -4.37 3.78
N PRO A 25 12.35 -4.18 5.10
CA PRO A 25 12.33 -2.83 5.69
C PRO A 25 13.37 -1.86 5.10
N GLU A 26 14.51 -2.37 4.64
CA GLU A 26 15.57 -1.59 3.99
C GLU A 26 15.17 -1.01 2.62
N ASN A 27 14.17 -1.57 1.95
CA ASN A 27 13.72 -1.17 0.62
C ASN A 27 12.31 -0.54 0.61
N TYR A 28 11.76 -0.16 1.78
CA TYR A 28 10.42 0.44 1.85
C TYR A 28 10.29 1.78 1.12
N GLU A 29 11.40 2.47 0.87
CA GLU A 29 11.44 3.72 0.09
C GLU A 29 11.66 3.48 -1.41
N ASP A 30 12.00 2.25 -1.82
CA ASP A 30 12.30 1.93 -3.21
C ASP A 30 11.03 1.96 -4.07
N ASP A 31 11.22 2.30 -5.35
CA ASP A 31 10.16 2.29 -6.34
C ASP A 31 9.80 0.85 -6.72
N LEU A 32 8.58 0.43 -6.39
CA LEU A 32 8.05 -0.91 -6.60
C LEU A 32 7.72 -1.19 -8.07
N ARG A 33 7.53 -0.14 -8.88
CA ARG A 33 7.18 -0.22 -10.32
C ARG A 33 6.08 -1.24 -10.60
N LEU A 34 5.00 -1.18 -9.82
CA LEU A 34 3.84 -2.06 -9.94
C LEU A 34 3.20 -1.92 -11.32
N ASP A 35 2.82 -3.05 -11.92
CA ASP A 35 1.98 -3.02 -13.11
C ASP A 35 0.51 -2.75 -12.74
N SER A 36 -0.35 -2.56 -13.75
CA SER A 36 -1.76 -2.23 -13.53
C SER A 36 -2.54 -3.33 -12.79
N MET A 37 -2.18 -4.60 -12.97
CA MET A 37 -2.85 -5.70 -12.29
C MET A 37 -2.44 -5.74 -10.81
N ALA A 38 -1.14 -5.62 -10.57
CA ALA A 38 -0.56 -5.53 -9.25
C ALA A 38 -1.11 -4.32 -8.47
N LEU A 39 -1.30 -3.18 -9.13
CA LEU A 39 -1.91 -2.01 -8.49
C LEU A 39 -3.36 -2.31 -8.05
N LEU A 40 -4.17 -2.96 -8.90
CA LEU A 40 -5.54 -3.34 -8.57
C LEU A 40 -5.61 -4.33 -7.41
N GLU A 41 -4.77 -5.36 -7.41
CA GLU A 41 -4.68 -6.32 -6.30
C GLU A 41 -4.24 -5.66 -5.00
N LEU A 42 -3.26 -4.74 -5.06
CA LEU A 42 -2.84 -3.95 -3.92
C LEU A 42 -4.01 -3.16 -3.33
N ILE A 43 -4.78 -2.46 -4.16
CA ILE A 43 -5.94 -1.67 -3.73
C ILE A 43 -6.94 -2.56 -3.00
N VAL A 44 -7.33 -3.68 -3.60
CA VAL A 44 -8.24 -4.65 -2.97
C VAL A 44 -7.69 -5.15 -1.63
N GLY A 45 -6.38 -5.39 -1.56
CA GLY A 45 -5.69 -5.75 -0.33
C GLY A 45 -5.78 -4.67 0.75
N LEU A 46 -5.57 -3.40 0.38
CA LEU A 46 -5.64 -2.26 1.29
C LEU A 46 -7.06 -2.05 1.83
N GLU A 47 -8.07 -2.11 0.96
CA GLU A 47 -9.48 -1.96 1.37
C GLU A 47 -9.89 -3.05 2.35
N LYS A 48 -9.46 -4.29 2.12
CA LYS A 48 -9.76 -5.42 3.00
C LYS A 48 -9.01 -5.35 4.33
N GLU A 49 -7.73 -5.01 4.32
CA GLU A 49 -6.86 -5.05 5.50
C GLU A 49 -7.03 -3.83 6.40
N PHE A 50 -7.26 -2.65 5.81
CA PHE A 50 -7.39 -1.39 6.54
C PHE A 50 -8.85 -0.92 6.65
N GLY A 51 -9.78 -1.47 5.88
CA GLY A 51 -11.17 -1.00 5.86
C GLY A 51 -11.32 0.39 5.24
N VAL A 52 -10.38 0.77 4.39
CA VAL A 52 -10.39 2.05 3.66
C VAL A 52 -11.11 1.89 2.33
N ALA A 53 -11.53 3.00 1.73
CA ALA A 53 -11.96 3.06 0.34
C ALA A 53 -10.93 3.88 -0.44
N VAL A 54 -10.57 3.41 -1.62
CA VAL A 54 -9.65 4.13 -2.53
C VAL A 54 -10.47 4.67 -3.69
N ASP A 55 -10.59 6.00 -3.75
CA ASP A 55 -11.31 6.68 -4.83
C ASP A 55 -10.49 6.69 -6.13
N GLU A 56 -11.18 6.75 -7.27
CA GLU A 56 -10.53 6.79 -8.60
C GLU A 56 -9.53 7.96 -8.73
N GLU A 57 -9.81 9.10 -8.11
CA GLU A 57 -8.91 10.28 -8.11
C GLU A 57 -7.57 10.00 -7.41
N GLU A 58 -7.56 9.13 -6.39
CA GLU A 58 -6.33 8.73 -5.69
C GLU A 58 -5.52 7.76 -6.57
N LEU A 59 -6.18 6.98 -7.43
CA LEU A 59 -5.53 6.08 -8.40
C LEU A 59 -4.80 6.83 -9.51
N ASP A 60 -5.30 8.03 -9.85
CA ASP A 60 -4.64 8.95 -10.78
C ASP A 60 -3.40 9.63 -10.19
N THR A 61 -3.02 9.31 -8.93
CA THR A 61 -1.85 9.84 -8.24
C THR A 61 -0.81 8.72 -7.98
N PRO A 62 0.08 8.42 -8.94
CA PRO A 62 1.05 7.32 -8.83
C PRO A 62 1.96 7.40 -7.60
N GLU A 63 2.20 8.59 -7.08
CA GLU A 63 3.03 8.84 -5.90
C GLU A 63 2.52 8.11 -4.65
N HIS A 64 1.21 7.86 -4.54
CA HIS A 64 0.63 7.13 -3.41
C HIS A 64 1.00 5.64 -3.41
N PHE A 65 1.29 5.07 -4.57
CA PHE A 65 1.50 3.64 -4.76
C PHE A 65 2.92 3.27 -5.22
N LYS A 66 3.84 4.25 -5.18
CA LYS A 66 5.21 4.10 -5.66
C LYS A 66 6.08 3.20 -4.79
N SER A 67 5.92 3.27 -3.47
CA SER A 67 6.76 2.57 -2.50
C SER A 67 5.94 2.11 -1.31
N VAL A 68 6.43 1.11 -0.55
CA VAL A 68 5.74 0.65 0.67
C VAL A 68 5.54 1.79 1.66
N ALA A 69 6.55 2.65 1.84
CA ALA A 69 6.43 3.82 2.69
C ALA A 69 5.30 4.78 2.24
N SER A 70 5.15 4.99 0.94
CA SER A 70 4.09 5.85 0.39
C SER A 70 2.71 5.23 0.57
N ILE A 71 2.59 3.93 0.29
CA ILE A 71 1.35 3.16 0.44
C ILE A 71 0.89 3.16 1.91
N SER A 72 1.81 2.91 2.85
CA SER A 72 1.48 2.91 4.27
C SER A 72 1.04 4.30 4.76
N LYS A 73 1.67 5.37 4.28
CA LYS A 73 1.25 6.75 4.59
C LYS A 73 -0.15 7.04 4.04
N PHE A 74 -0.43 6.60 2.81
CA PHE A 74 -1.75 6.71 2.19
C PHE A 74 -2.82 5.97 3.01
N ALA A 75 -2.60 4.70 3.36
CA ALA A 75 -3.52 3.91 4.17
C ALA A 75 -3.82 4.57 5.54
N LEU A 76 -2.78 5.11 6.20
CA LEU A 76 -2.95 5.83 7.46
C LEU A 76 -3.69 7.16 7.33
N LYS A 77 -3.57 7.86 6.19
CA LYS A 77 -4.32 9.08 5.89
C LYS A 77 -5.81 8.75 5.76
N GLN A 78 -6.15 7.69 5.03
CA GLN A 78 -7.55 7.27 4.83
C GLN A 78 -8.22 6.82 6.13
N LEU A 79 -7.50 6.13 7.03
CA LEU A 79 -8.02 5.74 8.34
C LEU A 79 -8.40 6.90 9.28
N LYS A 80 -7.87 8.09 9.02
CA LYS A 80 -8.15 9.29 9.83
C LYS A 80 -9.27 10.16 9.24
N SER A 81 -9.70 9.84 8.02
CA SER A 81 -10.80 10.53 7.34
C SER A 81 -12.14 9.91 7.70
#